data_AF-A0A9E5Z9B3-F1
#
_entry.id   AF-A0A9E5Z9B3-F1
#
_cell.length_a   1.000
_cell.length_b   1.000
_cell.length_c   1.000
_cell.angle_alpha   90.00
_cell.angle_beta   90.00
_cell.angle_gamma   90.00
#
_symmetry.space_group_name_H-M   'P 1'
#
loop_
_entity.id
_entity.type
_entity.pdbx_description
1 polymer ?
#
loop_
_entity_poly.entity_id
_entity_poly.type
_entity_poly.pdbx_seq_one_letter_code
_entity_poly.pdbx_strand_id
1 'polypeptide(L)'
;MIIPKEPVLSAEQLAQIIAIVTEYNCQIQTVAGHHRNVYAVLGEERSTEMVNRILGLDYIDRFDAVDSPFKLMDIKSELSNHKIILGNHILGNGSFVIAGHCTIDPKNPNLFIETAHAVKEAGAKAIRGGVWKPRTMPYSFQGDDASIKILMEARAQTGLPVDTEVMDEHQLRIAVEAGVDILQVGARNALNYSLLKNIGHLTQNKKIAVLLKRSMGMGPINEFIAAAEYIAAAGNPDIILCPRGTSPTMDGYRNYPDESITPLLKEKTWAPVIVDPCHSVGRAKYVPSAALAAMAYGADGVIIETHLDPQRGIGDDPKQSIKPAILKQLISDIEAIWEIKNRTVTA
;
A
#
# COMPACT_ATOMS: atom_id res chain seq x y z
N MET A 1 -21.63 -9.50 -16.07
CA MET A 1 -22.61 -9.19 -17.16
C MET A 1 -21.90 -9.06 -18.50
N ILE A 2 -22.42 -9.69 -19.55
CA ILE A 2 -21.84 -9.65 -20.91
C ILE A 2 -22.68 -8.73 -21.78
N ILE A 3 -22.01 -7.81 -22.48
CA ILE A 3 -22.61 -6.86 -23.39
C ILE A 3 -22.07 -7.13 -24.82
N PRO A 4 -22.92 -7.56 -25.77
CA PRO A 4 -22.52 -7.78 -27.16
C PRO A 4 -22.38 -6.47 -27.94
N LYS A 5 -21.64 -6.48 -29.06
CA LYS A 5 -21.57 -5.33 -29.99
C LYS A 5 -22.90 -5.07 -30.67
N GLU A 6 -23.53 -6.14 -31.16
CA GLU A 6 -24.86 -6.08 -31.76
C GLU A 6 -25.96 -6.10 -30.70
N PRO A 7 -27.17 -5.60 -30.99
CA PRO A 7 -28.29 -5.60 -30.05
C PRO A 7 -28.62 -6.97 -29.44
N VAL A 8 -28.48 -8.04 -30.21
CA VAL A 8 -28.83 -9.41 -29.80
C VAL A 8 -27.82 -10.38 -30.38
N LEU A 9 -27.35 -11.33 -29.57
CA LEU A 9 -26.50 -12.42 -30.03
C LEU A 9 -27.29 -13.41 -30.89
N SER A 10 -26.66 -13.96 -31.93
CA SER A 10 -27.20 -15.11 -32.64
C SER A 10 -27.26 -16.34 -31.74
N ALA A 11 -28.07 -17.34 -32.12
CA ALA A 11 -28.18 -18.59 -31.36
C ALA A 11 -26.82 -19.30 -31.21
N GLU A 12 -25.98 -19.27 -32.25
CA GLU A 12 -24.64 -19.86 -32.26
C GLU A 12 -23.69 -19.12 -31.31
N GLN A 13 -23.71 -17.78 -31.33
CA GLN A 13 -22.92 -16.95 -30.43
C GLN A 13 -23.32 -17.17 -28.96
N LEU A 14 -24.62 -17.21 -28.67
CA LEU A 14 -25.11 -17.47 -27.33
C LEU A 14 -24.74 -18.88 -26.86
N ALA A 15 -24.84 -19.89 -27.72
CA ALA A 15 -24.42 -21.26 -27.41
C ALA A 15 -22.93 -21.35 -27.08
N GLN A 16 -22.08 -20.62 -27.82
CA GLN A 16 -20.64 -20.55 -27.54
C GLN A 16 -20.35 -19.94 -26.17
N ILE A 17 -21.01 -18.84 -25.81
CA ILE A 17 -20.87 -18.23 -24.48
C ILE A 17 -21.36 -19.20 -23.38
N ILE A 18 -22.52 -19.84 -23.57
CA ILE A 18 -23.05 -20.82 -22.62
C ILE A 18 -22.05 -21.96 -22.40
N ALA A 19 -21.44 -22.48 -23.46
CA ALA A 19 -20.42 -23.52 -23.36
C ALA A 19 -19.23 -23.04 -22.51
N ILE A 20 -18.70 -21.84 -22.78
CA ILE A 20 -17.59 -21.26 -22.00
C ILE A 20 -17.96 -21.14 -20.52
N VAL A 21 -19.09 -20.50 -20.17
CA VAL A 21 -19.41 -20.27 -18.76
C VAL A 21 -19.73 -21.56 -17.99
N THR A 22 -20.24 -22.59 -18.68
CA THR A 22 -20.56 -23.89 -18.08
C THR A 22 -19.28 -24.60 -17.62
N GLU A 23 -18.16 -24.45 -18.33
CA GLU A 23 -16.86 -24.99 -17.91
C GLU A 23 -16.39 -24.44 -16.55
N TYR A 24 -16.88 -23.26 -16.16
CA TYR A 24 -16.57 -22.60 -14.88
C TYR A 24 -17.75 -22.65 -13.90
N ASN A 25 -18.67 -23.62 -14.06
CA ASN A 25 -19.86 -23.80 -13.22
C ASN A 25 -20.77 -22.57 -13.15
N CYS A 26 -20.77 -21.73 -14.19
CA CYS A 26 -21.61 -20.56 -14.31
C CYS A 26 -22.74 -20.81 -15.32
N GLN A 27 -23.80 -20.02 -15.23
CA GLN A 27 -24.95 -20.07 -16.13
C GLN A 27 -25.18 -18.70 -16.78
N ILE A 28 -25.79 -18.67 -17.96
CA ILE A 28 -26.26 -17.41 -18.58
C ILE A 28 -27.75 -17.24 -18.32
N GLN A 29 -28.11 -16.06 -17.83
CA GLN A 29 -29.48 -15.56 -17.88
C GLN A 29 -29.56 -14.40 -18.87
N THR A 30 -30.39 -14.57 -19.91
CA THR A 30 -30.67 -13.49 -20.87
C THR A 30 -31.66 -12.51 -20.28
N VAL A 31 -31.28 -11.24 -20.25
CA VAL A 31 -32.14 -10.11 -19.92
C VAL A 31 -32.54 -9.43 -21.23
N ALA A 32 -33.75 -9.70 -21.69
CA ALA A 32 -34.27 -9.14 -22.93
C ALA A 32 -34.71 -7.68 -22.72
N GLY A 33 -34.02 -6.74 -23.36
CA GLY A 33 -34.37 -5.32 -23.33
C GLY A 33 -35.07 -4.88 -24.61
N HIS A 34 -35.69 -3.70 -24.57
CA HIS A 34 -36.41 -3.12 -25.72
C HIS A 34 -35.49 -2.86 -26.93
N HIS A 35 -34.23 -2.47 -26.68
CA HIS A 35 -33.26 -2.11 -27.72
C HIS A 35 -32.07 -3.05 -27.82
N ARG A 36 -31.77 -3.81 -26.77
CA ARG A 36 -30.67 -4.78 -26.74
C ARG A 36 -30.86 -5.80 -25.63
N ASN A 37 -30.23 -6.95 -25.78
CA ASN A 37 -30.13 -7.96 -24.74
C ASN A 37 -28.83 -7.77 -23.94
N VAL A 38 -28.92 -8.07 -22.65
CA VAL A 38 -27.75 -8.23 -21.79
C VAL A 38 -27.75 -9.65 -21.25
N TYR A 39 -26.58 -10.25 -21.10
CA TYR A 39 -26.44 -11.64 -20.69
C TYR A 39 -25.76 -11.67 -19.33
N ALA A 40 -26.54 -11.91 -18.28
CA ALA A 40 -26.03 -12.01 -16.92
C ALA A 40 -25.34 -13.37 -16.73
N VAL A 41 -24.14 -13.36 -16.15
CA VAL A 41 -23.45 -14.58 -15.74
C VAL A 41 -23.84 -14.84 -14.29
N LEU A 42 -24.41 -16.01 -14.01
CA LEU A 42 -24.81 -16.43 -12.67
C LEU A 42 -23.83 -17.49 -12.17
N GLY A 43 -23.17 -17.22 -11.05
CA GLY A 43 -22.14 -18.09 -10.47
C GLY A 43 -20.93 -17.30 -10.00
N GLU A 44 -19.79 -17.97 -9.81
CA GLU A 44 -18.53 -17.34 -9.42
C GLU A 44 -17.84 -16.70 -10.64
N GLU A 45 -18.19 -15.44 -10.93
CA GLU A 45 -17.70 -14.72 -12.12
C GLU A 45 -16.28 -14.13 -11.97
N ARG A 46 -15.55 -14.47 -10.90
CA ARG A 46 -14.18 -13.96 -10.64
C ARG A 46 -13.09 -14.66 -11.46
N SER A 47 -13.44 -15.68 -12.25
CA SER A 47 -12.49 -16.38 -13.12
C SER A 47 -12.00 -15.47 -14.26
N THR A 48 -10.78 -14.95 -14.13
CA THR A 48 -10.14 -14.13 -15.16
C THR A 48 -10.02 -14.87 -16.50
N GLU A 49 -9.79 -16.19 -16.48
CA GLU A 49 -9.70 -16.99 -17.69
C GLU A 49 -11.03 -17.04 -18.43
N MET A 50 -12.14 -17.28 -17.71
CA MET A 50 -13.48 -17.24 -18.29
C MET A 50 -13.78 -15.88 -18.91
N VAL A 51 -13.53 -14.80 -18.16
CA VAL A 51 -13.79 -13.43 -18.61
C VAL A 51 -12.95 -13.12 -19.86
N ASN A 52 -11.67 -13.50 -19.90
CA ASN A 52 -10.80 -13.29 -21.05
C ASN A 52 -11.25 -14.11 -22.27
N ARG A 53 -11.69 -15.36 -22.08
CA ARG A 53 -12.24 -16.18 -23.17
C ARG A 53 -13.48 -15.53 -23.77
N ILE A 54 -14.33 -14.92 -22.96
CA ILE A 54 -15.53 -14.20 -23.43
C ILE A 54 -15.13 -12.89 -24.13
N LEU A 55 -14.25 -12.08 -23.53
CA LEU A 55 -13.78 -10.82 -24.13
C LEU A 55 -12.98 -11.03 -25.44
N GLY A 56 -12.37 -12.20 -25.61
CA GLY A 56 -11.68 -12.59 -26.85
C GLY A 56 -12.60 -12.94 -28.02
N LEU A 57 -13.92 -12.96 -27.82
CA LEU A 57 -14.89 -13.19 -28.88
C LEU A 57 -15.19 -11.88 -29.63
N ASP A 58 -15.02 -11.88 -30.95
CA ASP A 58 -15.10 -10.66 -31.79
C ASP A 58 -16.43 -9.90 -31.71
N TYR A 59 -17.51 -10.57 -31.29
CA TYR A 59 -18.86 -10.01 -31.18
C TYR A 59 -19.20 -9.50 -29.76
N ILE A 60 -18.27 -9.59 -28.81
CA ILE A 60 -18.42 -9.04 -27.46
C ILE A 60 -17.85 -7.61 -27.41
N ASP A 61 -18.65 -6.69 -26.86
CA ASP A 61 -18.25 -5.30 -26.66
C ASP A 61 -17.48 -5.18 -25.34
N ARG A 62 -18.10 -5.63 -24.24
CA ARG A 62 -17.47 -5.64 -22.92
C ARG A 62 -18.09 -6.64 -21.95
N PHE A 63 -17.38 -6.84 -20.84
CA PHE A 63 -17.80 -7.62 -19.70
C PHE A 63 -17.79 -6.72 -18.46
N ASP A 64 -18.97 -6.48 -17.89
CA ASP A 64 -19.16 -5.69 -16.68
C ASP A 64 -19.36 -6.65 -15.50
N ALA A 65 -18.30 -6.91 -14.71
CA ALA A 65 -18.42 -7.72 -13.49
C ALA A 65 -19.27 -7.00 -12.45
N VAL A 66 -20.15 -7.76 -11.78
CA VAL A 66 -20.95 -7.30 -10.64
C VAL A 66 -20.16 -7.48 -9.35
N ASP A 67 -19.48 -8.61 -9.21
CA ASP A 67 -18.63 -8.90 -8.07
C ASP A 67 -17.32 -8.12 -8.12
N SER A 68 -16.81 -7.79 -6.94
CA SER A 68 -15.45 -7.26 -6.81
C SER A 68 -14.43 -8.25 -7.38
N PRO A 69 -13.41 -7.78 -8.11
CA PRO A 69 -12.32 -8.64 -8.58
C PRO A 69 -11.42 -9.12 -7.42
N PHE A 70 -11.60 -8.59 -6.21
CA PHE A 70 -10.85 -8.96 -5.01
C PHE A 70 -11.73 -9.76 -4.07
N LYS A 71 -11.22 -10.86 -3.53
CA LYS A 71 -11.96 -11.69 -2.58
C LYS A 71 -11.67 -11.27 -1.14
N LEU A 72 -10.40 -11.04 -0.82
CA LEU A 72 -9.93 -10.79 0.54
C LEU A 72 -9.79 -9.31 0.84
N MET A 73 -9.31 -8.51 -0.11
CA MET A 73 -9.10 -7.07 0.07
C MET A 73 -10.38 -6.24 -0.08
N ASP A 74 -11.47 -6.80 -0.61
CA ASP A 74 -12.73 -6.07 -0.79
C ASP A 74 -13.31 -5.57 0.54
N ILE A 75 -13.87 -4.36 0.56
CA ILE A 75 -14.48 -3.76 1.75
C ILE A 75 -15.59 -4.61 2.37
N LYS A 76 -16.23 -5.49 1.59
CA LYS A 76 -17.31 -6.39 2.03
C LYS A 76 -16.82 -7.83 2.25
N SER A 77 -15.51 -8.07 2.22
CA SER A 77 -14.96 -9.42 2.43
C SER A 77 -15.12 -9.90 3.88
N GLU A 78 -14.79 -11.16 4.11
CA GLU A 78 -14.69 -11.74 5.45
C GLU A 78 -13.63 -11.06 6.34
N LEU A 79 -12.67 -10.35 5.74
CA LEU A 79 -11.64 -9.58 6.44
C LEU A 79 -12.06 -8.12 6.71
N SER A 80 -13.28 -7.72 6.36
CA SER A 80 -13.77 -6.33 6.51
C SER A 80 -13.67 -5.76 7.93
N ASN A 81 -13.69 -6.61 8.96
CA ASN A 81 -13.54 -6.22 10.37
C ASN A 81 -12.13 -6.49 10.93
N HIS A 82 -11.18 -6.88 10.09
CA HIS A 82 -9.80 -7.15 10.48
C HIS A 82 -9.14 -5.87 11.02
N LYS A 83 -8.40 -6.00 12.13
CA LYS A 83 -7.77 -4.87 12.82
C LYS A 83 -6.28 -5.10 12.95
N ILE A 84 -5.50 -4.20 12.36
CA ILE A 84 -4.05 -4.21 12.46
C ILE A 84 -3.65 -3.44 13.73
N ILE A 85 -2.88 -4.11 14.59
CA ILE A 85 -2.38 -3.55 15.85
C ILE A 85 -0.86 -3.42 15.77
N LEU A 86 -0.35 -2.20 15.94
CA LEU A 86 1.08 -1.89 15.99
C LEU A 86 1.41 -1.22 17.31
N GLY A 87 2.22 -1.88 18.13
CA GLY A 87 2.42 -1.50 19.53
C GLY A 87 1.10 -1.53 20.29
N ASN A 88 0.65 -0.38 20.79
CA ASN A 88 -0.62 -0.19 21.49
C ASN A 88 -1.67 0.55 20.63
N HIS A 89 -1.44 0.68 19.33
CA HIS A 89 -2.32 1.42 18.42
C HIS A 89 -3.06 0.49 17.47
N ILE A 90 -4.36 0.70 17.33
CA ILE A 90 -5.17 0.09 16.27
C ILE A 90 -5.15 1.05 15.08
N LEU A 91 -4.71 0.60 13.92
CA LEU A 91 -4.70 1.45 12.72
C LEU A 91 -6.12 1.81 12.30
N GLY A 92 -6.31 3.08 11.90
CA GLY A 92 -7.63 3.66 11.62
C GLY A 92 -8.36 4.22 12.85
N ASN A 93 -7.87 3.96 14.08
CA ASN A 93 -8.40 4.54 15.32
C ASN A 93 -7.51 5.67 15.84
N GLY A 94 -7.32 6.70 15.02
CA GLY A 94 -6.36 7.78 15.25
C GLY A 94 -5.38 7.90 14.10
N SER A 95 -4.75 9.07 13.95
CA SER A 95 -3.64 9.24 13.01
C SER A 95 -2.44 8.38 13.42
N PHE A 96 -1.74 7.78 12.46
CA PHE A 96 -0.56 6.95 12.71
C PHE A 96 0.64 7.47 11.93
N VAL A 97 1.60 8.06 12.63
CA VAL A 97 2.80 8.63 11.99
C VAL A 97 3.99 7.70 12.21
N ILE A 98 4.55 7.22 11.10
CA ILE A 98 5.81 6.48 11.05
C ILE A 98 6.91 7.49 10.68
N ALA A 99 8.01 7.57 11.44
CA ALA A 99 9.07 8.50 11.10
C ALA A 99 10.48 8.00 11.41
N GLY A 100 11.48 8.51 10.72
CA GLY A 100 12.89 8.12 10.92
C GLY A 100 13.71 8.23 9.64
N HIS A 101 14.92 7.69 9.66
CA HIS A 101 15.89 7.88 8.57
C HIS A 101 15.41 7.23 7.26
N CYS A 102 15.81 7.83 6.14
CA CYS A 102 15.71 7.19 4.84
C CYS A 102 16.50 5.88 4.83
N THR A 103 17.73 5.94 5.34
CA THR A 103 18.71 4.85 5.35
C THR A 103 19.48 4.88 6.67
N ILE A 104 19.65 3.74 7.31
CA ILE A 104 20.50 3.63 8.50
C ILE A 104 21.97 3.69 8.06
N ASP A 105 22.73 4.63 8.62
CA ASP A 105 24.18 4.68 8.44
C ASP A 105 24.87 3.86 9.53
N PRO A 106 25.41 2.66 9.22
CA PRO A 106 26.10 1.84 10.22
C PRO A 106 27.38 2.47 10.76
N LYS A 107 27.91 3.52 10.10
CA LYS A 107 29.06 4.29 10.61
C LYS A 107 28.66 5.28 11.71
N ASN A 108 27.37 5.61 11.82
CA ASN A 108 26.85 6.59 12.77
C ASN A 108 25.60 6.03 13.50
N PRO A 109 25.68 4.87 14.18
CA PRO A 109 24.53 4.24 14.83
C PRO A 109 23.87 5.15 15.87
N ASN A 110 24.67 5.88 16.66
CA ASN A 110 24.15 6.80 17.67
C ASN A 110 23.27 7.90 17.07
N LEU A 111 23.59 8.40 15.87
CA LEU A 111 22.78 9.43 15.21
C LEU A 111 21.38 8.90 14.83
N PHE A 112 21.30 7.61 14.46
CA PHE A 112 20.02 6.95 14.25
C PHE A 112 19.26 6.78 15.56
N ILE A 113 19.92 6.29 16.62
CA ILE A 113 19.29 6.12 17.96
C ILE A 113 18.79 7.45 18.52
N GLU A 114 19.60 8.51 18.48
CA GLU A 114 19.21 9.86 18.89
C GLU A 114 18.02 10.38 18.07
N THR A 115 18.02 10.12 16.76
CA THR A 115 16.87 10.49 15.91
C THR A 115 15.62 9.72 16.31
N ALA A 116 15.74 8.42 16.63
CA ALA A 116 14.61 7.61 17.07
C ALA A 116 13.98 8.15 18.37
N HIS A 117 14.80 8.58 19.34
CA HIS A 117 14.32 9.25 20.55
C HIS A 117 13.62 10.58 20.21
N ALA A 118 14.23 11.42 19.39
CA ALA A 118 13.63 12.69 18.98
C ALA A 118 12.32 12.52 18.18
N VAL A 119 12.20 11.45 17.39
CA VAL A 119 10.99 11.07 16.66
C VAL A 119 9.88 10.64 17.62
N LYS A 120 10.22 9.85 18.65
CA LYS A 120 9.28 9.50 19.73
C LYS A 120 8.81 10.74 20.49
N GLU A 121 9.74 11.62 20.87
CA GLU A 121 9.44 12.89 21.56
C GLU A 121 8.56 13.84 20.72
N ALA A 122 8.68 13.76 19.40
CA ALA A 122 7.81 14.50 18.47
C ALA A 122 6.39 13.94 18.41
N GLY A 123 6.16 12.71 18.90
CA GLY A 123 4.84 12.06 18.94
C GLY A 123 4.61 10.99 17.87
N ALA A 124 5.64 10.58 17.13
CA ALA A 124 5.49 9.50 16.15
C ALA A 124 5.22 8.16 16.87
N LYS A 125 4.47 7.28 16.17
CA LYS A 125 3.98 6.01 16.72
C LYS A 125 4.74 4.80 16.21
N ALA A 126 5.64 4.98 15.24
CA ALA A 126 6.57 3.96 14.77
C ALA A 126 7.85 4.61 14.23
N ILE A 127 8.93 3.84 14.22
CA ILE A 127 10.23 4.26 13.67
C ILE A 127 10.44 3.57 12.33
N ARG A 128 10.79 4.33 11.29
CA ARG A 128 11.32 3.74 10.05
C ARG A 128 12.83 3.84 9.96
N GLY A 129 13.46 2.85 9.33
CA GLY A 129 14.89 2.89 9.02
C GLY A 129 15.23 1.92 7.89
N GLY A 130 15.78 2.43 6.79
CA GLY A 130 16.19 1.59 5.67
C GLY A 130 17.47 0.81 5.99
N VAL A 131 17.35 -0.49 6.28
CA VAL A 131 18.48 -1.43 6.40
C VAL A 131 19.08 -1.73 5.03
N TRP A 132 18.20 -1.95 4.03
CA TRP A 132 18.55 -2.21 2.64
C TRP A 132 17.92 -1.18 1.72
N LYS A 133 18.58 -0.83 0.60
CA LYS A 133 18.14 0.23 -0.32
C LYS A 133 18.11 -0.23 -1.78
N PRO A 134 16.98 -0.08 -2.49
CA PRO A 134 16.93 -0.32 -3.93
C PRO A 134 17.52 0.87 -4.69
N ARG A 135 18.82 0.83 -4.96
CA ARG A 135 19.53 1.92 -5.64
C ARG A 135 19.56 1.69 -7.15
N THR A 136 19.31 2.76 -7.91
CA THR A 136 19.48 2.74 -9.37
C THR A 136 20.94 2.54 -9.77
N MET A 137 21.88 3.13 -9.02
CA MET A 137 23.31 3.02 -9.29
C MET A 137 23.96 1.97 -8.38
N PRO A 138 24.70 0.99 -8.94
CA PRO A 138 25.31 -0.08 -8.13
C PRO A 138 26.38 0.42 -7.17
N TYR A 139 27.03 1.55 -7.46
CA TYR A 139 28.09 2.15 -6.63
C TYR A 139 27.57 2.97 -5.45
N SER A 140 26.25 3.13 -5.34
CA SER A 140 25.64 3.72 -4.16
C SER A 140 25.71 2.77 -2.96
N PHE A 141 25.65 3.30 -1.74
CA PHE A 141 25.44 2.47 -0.55
C PHE A 141 24.13 1.67 -0.68
N GLN A 142 24.24 0.34 -0.66
CA GLN A 142 23.13 -0.60 -0.87
C GLN A 142 22.38 -0.95 0.42
N GLY A 143 22.91 -0.55 1.57
CA GLY A 143 22.48 -1.07 2.87
C GLY A 143 23.45 -2.13 3.40
N ASP A 144 23.19 -2.58 4.63
CA ASP A 144 24.02 -3.54 5.35
C ASP A 144 23.13 -4.34 6.32
N ASP A 145 23.17 -5.66 6.22
CA ASP A 145 22.45 -6.59 7.12
C ASP A 145 22.73 -6.26 8.59
N ALA A 146 23.94 -5.80 8.93
CA ALA A 146 24.30 -5.41 10.30
C ALA A 146 23.44 -4.25 10.84
N SER A 147 22.87 -3.42 9.96
CA SER A 147 22.02 -2.28 10.33
C SER A 147 20.70 -2.71 10.95
N ILE A 148 20.26 -3.98 10.76
CA ILE A 148 19.08 -4.51 11.45
C ILE A 148 19.24 -4.43 12.97
N LYS A 149 20.45 -4.64 13.49
CA LYS A 149 20.73 -4.56 14.93
C LYS A 149 20.53 -3.15 15.47
N ILE A 150 20.89 -2.14 14.67
CA ILE A 150 20.72 -0.72 15.02
C ILE A 150 19.22 -0.38 15.07
N LEU A 151 18.44 -0.88 14.10
CA LEU A 151 16.98 -0.70 14.09
C LEU A 151 16.33 -1.35 15.32
N MET A 152 16.72 -2.58 15.63
CA MET A 152 16.17 -3.31 16.78
C MET A 152 16.61 -2.71 18.12
N GLU A 153 17.80 -2.11 18.20
CA GLU A 153 18.22 -1.35 19.37
C GLU A 153 17.35 -0.10 19.57
N ALA A 154 17.03 0.63 18.50
CA ALA A 154 16.10 1.75 18.58
C ALA A 154 14.71 1.30 19.05
N ARG A 155 14.21 0.16 18.55
CA ARG A 155 12.97 -0.46 19.01
C ARG A 155 13.01 -0.72 20.52
N ALA A 156 14.09 -1.32 21.01
CA ALA A 156 14.25 -1.67 22.42
C ALA A 156 14.31 -0.43 23.32
N GLN A 157 15.05 0.61 22.92
CA GLN A 157 15.20 1.82 23.72
C GLN A 157 13.95 2.72 23.71
N THR A 158 13.27 2.82 22.56
CA THR A 158 12.11 3.70 22.41
C THR A 158 10.79 3.00 22.77
N GLY A 159 10.71 1.68 22.64
CA GLY A 159 9.47 0.92 22.75
C GLY A 159 8.52 1.13 21.56
N LEU A 160 8.92 1.87 20.52
CA LEU A 160 8.10 2.06 19.33
C LEU A 160 8.28 0.89 18.34
N PRO A 161 7.22 0.48 17.63
CA PRO A 161 7.33 -0.49 16.55
C PRO A 161 8.25 0.03 15.43
N VAL A 162 8.91 -0.88 14.72
CA VAL A 162 9.87 -0.55 13.65
C VAL A 162 9.43 -1.01 12.26
N ASP A 163 9.74 -0.18 11.26
CA ASP A 163 9.53 -0.39 9.84
C ASP A 163 10.87 -0.46 9.08
N THR A 164 11.04 -1.50 8.26
CA THR A 164 12.13 -1.60 7.30
C THR A 164 11.68 -2.22 5.98
N GLU A 165 12.31 -1.81 4.89
CA GLU A 165 12.03 -2.32 3.54
C GLU A 165 12.76 -3.64 3.27
N VAL A 166 12.11 -4.60 2.63
CA VAL A 166 12.73 -5.82 2.11
C VAL A 166 12.57 -5.91 0.60
N MET A 167 13.59 -6.43 -0.08
CA MET A 167 13.64 -6.48 -1.55
C MET A 167 13.77 -7.89 -2.12
N ASP A 168 14.20 -8.84 -1.29
CA ASP A 168 14.39 -10.24 -1.66
C ASP A 168 14.13 -11.16 -0.46
N GLU A 169 14.22 -12.47 -0.69
CA GLU A 169 13.95 -13.48 0.32
C GLU A 169 14.99 -13.53 1.44
N HIS A 170 16.27 -13.22 1.16
CA HIS A 170 17.33 -13.20 2.18
C HIS A 170 17.06 -12.11 3.21
N GLN A 171 16.78 -10.90 2.74
CA GLN A 171 16.43 -9.74 3.57
C GLN A 171 15.14 -9.98 4.37
N LEU A 172 14.15 -10.59 3.72
CA LEU A 172 12.89 -10.99 4.36
C LEU A 172 13.14 -11.94 5.54
N ARG A 173 13.98 -12.97 5.37
CA ARG A 173 14.32 -13.90 6.46
C ARG A 173 14.98 -13.18 7.62
N ILE A 174 15.98 -12.34 7.36
CA ILE A 174 16.66 -11.55 8.39
C ILE A 174 15.67 -10.67 9.17
N ALA A 175 14.80 -9.95 8.46
CA ALA A 175 13.85 -9.04 9.09
C ALA A 175 12.80 -9.79 9.94
N VAL A 176 12.28 -10.91 9.45
CA VAL A 176 11.32 -11.75 10.18
C VAL A 176 11.97 -12.39 11.40
N GLU A 177 13.20 -12.90 11.28
CA GLU A 177 13.97 -13.48 12.40
C GLU A 177 14.30 -12.44 13.46
N ALA A 178 14.62 -11.21 13.05
CA ALA A 178 14.85 -10.09 13.97
C ALA A 178 13.57 -9.65 14.71
N GLY A 179 12.38 -9.99 14.20
CA GLY A 179 11.10 -9.62 14.80
C GLY A 179 10.73 -8.16 14.57
N VAL A 180 10.96 -7.64 13.35
CA VAL A 180 10.45 -6.32 12.94
C VAL A 180 8.92 -6.29 12.97
N ASP A 181 8.33 -5.13 13.29
CA ASP A 181 6.88 -5.01 13.43
C ASP A 181 6.19 -4.73 12.08
N ILE A 182 6.89 -4.04 11.16
CA ILE A 182 6.39 -3.66 9.84
C ILE A 182 7.44 -4.01 8.78
N LEU A 183 7.04 -4.81 7.79
CA LEU A 183 7.79 -5.06 6.58
C LEU A 183 7.28 -4.13 5.47
N GLN A 184 8.12 -3.22 5.02
CA GLN A 184 7.82 -2.38 3.87
C GLN A 184 8.17 -3.10 2.57
N VAL A 185 7.25 -3.09 1.60
CA VAL A 185 7.55 -3.42 0.21
C VAL A 185 7.59 -2.12 -0.57
N GLY A 186 8.78 -1.73 -1.04
CA GLY A 186 8.95 -0.49 -1.79
C GLY A 186 8.31 -0.51 -3.17
N ALA A 187 8.09 0.68 -3.73
CA ALA A 187 7.42 0.90 -5.00
C ALA A 187 8.01 0.09 -6.18
N ARG A 188 9.31 -0.21 -6.17
CA ARG A 188 9.95 -1.02 -7.22
C ARG A 188 9.62 -2.52 -7.15
N ASN A 189 9.29 -3.01 -5.96
CA ASN A 189 8.92 -4.41 -5.71
C ASN A 189 7.41 -4.61 -5.51
N ALA A 190 6.61 -3.56 -5.62
CA ALA A 190 5.16 -3.65 -5.44
C ALA A 190 4.46 -4.53 -6.48
N LEU A 191 5.13 -4.83 -7.61
CA LEU A 191 4.66 -5.77 -8.64
C LEU A 191 5.49 -7.07 -8.67
N ASN A 192 6.37 -7.29 -7.68
CA ASN A 192 7.14 -8.52 -7.55
C ASN A 192 6.28 -9.58 -6.84
N TYR A 193 5.33 -10.18 -7.56
CA TYR A 193 4.36 -11.13 -6.99
C TYR A 193 5.01 -12.34 -6.30
N SER A 194 6.20 -12.76 -6.75
CA SER A 194 6.96 -13.82 -6.07
C SER A 194 7.39 -13.39 -4.67
N LEU A 195 7.92 -12.17 -4.52
CA LEU A 195 8.25 -11.60 -3.22
C LEU A 195 6.99 -11.43 -2.35
N LEU A 196 5.90 -10.90 -2.92
CA LEU A 196 4.65 -10.67 -2.18
C LEU A 196 4.07 -11.98 -1.59
N LYS A 197 4.07 -13.07 -2.37
CA LYS A 197 3.66 -14.41 -1.89
C LYS A 197 4.60 -14.92 -0.79
N ASN A 198 5.92 -14.77 -0.97
CA ASN A 198 6.90 -15.19 0.02
C ASN A 198 6.75 -14.43 1.34
N ILE A 199 6.45 -13.13 1.28
CA ILE A 199 6.12 -12.32 2.45
C ILE A 199 4.90 -12.91 3.15
N GLY A 200 3.78 -13.12 2.44
CA GLY A 200 2.57 -13.69 3.04
C GLY A 200 2.81 -15.02 3.74
N HIS A 201 3.49 -15.98 3.08
CA HIS A 201 3.82 -17.27 3.68
C HIS A 201 4.74 -17.17 4.90
N LEU A 202 5.82 -16.37 4.81
CA LEU A 202 6.80 -16.27 5.89
C LEU A 202 6.28 -15.44 7.08
N THR A 203 5.29 -14.59 6.87
CA THR A 203 4.67 -13.78 7.93
C THR A 203 3.36 -14.35 8.42
N GLN A 204 2.84 -15.42 7.81
CA GLN A 204 1.64 -16.10 8.26
C GLN A 204 1.73 -16.45 9.76
N ASN A 205 0.69 -16.09 10.51
CA ASN A 205 0.58 -16.24 11.96
C ASN A 205 1.62 -15.46 12.80
N LYS A 206 2.38 -14.53 12.19
CA LYS A 206 3.26 -13.60 12.90
C LYS A 206 2.55 -12.26 13.05
N LYS A 207 2.88 -11.52 14.11
CA LYS A 207 2.40 -10.15 14.31
C LYS A 207 3.29 -9.17 13.56
N ILE A 208 3.33 -9.31 12.24
CA ILE A 208 4.16 -8.48 11.35
C ILE A 208 3.25 -7.93 10.25
N ALA A 209 3.05 -6.61 10.26
CA ALA A 209 2.30 -5.94 9.23
C ALA A 209 3.13 -5.74 7.97
N VAL A 210 2.48 -5.60 6.82
CA VAL A 210 3.10 -5.33 5.52
C VAL A 210 2.65 -3.98 5.02
N LEU A 211 3.57 -3.02 4.95
CA LEU A 211 3.33 -1.72 4.32
C LEU A 211 3.69 -1.82 2.84
N LEU A 212 2.66 -1.99 1.99
CA LEU A 212 2.83 -2.13 0.55
C LEU A 212 2.76 -0.76 -0.12
N LYS A 213 3.90 -0.28 -0.63
CA LYS A 213 3.95 0.97 -1.40
C LYS A 213 3.38 0.79 -2.80
N ARG A 214 2.65 1.78 -3.30
CA ARG A 214 2.21 1.81 -4.70
C ARG A 214 3.43 1.93 -5.63
N SER A 215 3.45 1.17 -6.73
CA SER A 215 4.51 1.32 -7.75
C SER A 215 4.36 2.65 -8.49
N MET A 216 5.49 3.25 -8.88
CA MET A 216 5.52 4.48 -9.67
C MET A 216 4.90 4.27 -11.06
N GLY A 217 5.07 3.08 -11.64
CA GLY A 217 4.52 2.72 -12.95
C GLY A 217 3.25 1.89 -12.87
N MET A 218 2.65 1.75 -11.67
CA MET A 218 1.42 0.97 -11.50
C MET A 218 0.28 1.63 -12.27
N GLY A 219 -0.52 0.82 -12.95
CA GLY A 219 -1.66 1.31 -13.71
C GLY A 219 -2.85 1.64 -12.80
N PRO A 220 -4.05 1.11 -13.11
CA PRO A 220 -5.25 1.36 -12.32
C PRO A 220 -5.08 1.00 -10.84
N ILE A 221 -5.86 1.67 -9.98
CA ILE A 221 -5.90 1.38 -8.54
C ILE A 221 -6.14 -0.11 -8.23
N ASN A 222 -6.86 -0.80 -9.10
CA ASN A 222 -7.15 -2.22 -8.96
C ASN A 222 -5.89 -3.09 -9.01
N GLU A 223 -4.85 -2.70 -9.74
CA GLU A 223 -3.58 -3.42 -9.76
C GLU A 223 -2.86 -3.31 -8.41
N PHE A 224 -3.00 -2.16 -7.74
CA PHE A 224 -2.46 -1.96 -6.39
C PHE A 224 -3.16 -2.85 -5.36
N ILE A 225 -4.49 -2.90 -5.42
CA ILE A 225 -5.30 -3.75 -4.54
C ILE A 225 -5.03 -5.23 -4.84
N ALA A 226 -4.87 -5.62 -6.10
CA ALA A 226 -4.48 -6.98 -6.48
C ALA A 226 -3.11 -7.37 -5.90
N ALA A 227 -2.12 -6.47 -5.90
CA ALA A 227 -0.83 -6.74 -5.26
C ALA A 227 -0.97 -7.01 -3.75
N ALA A 228 -1.85 -6.29 -3.06
CA ALA A 228 -2.18 -6.59 -1.66
C ALA A 228 -2.89 -7.94 -1.51
N GLU A 229 -3.82 -8.28 -2.42
CA GLU A 229 -4.52 -9.57 -2.44
C GLU A 229 -3.54 -10.75 -2.46
N TYR A 230 -2.40 -10.64 -3.16
CA TYR A 230 -1.37 -11.69 -3.16
C TYR A 230 -0.78 -11.97 -1.78
N ILE A 231 -0.61 -10.94 -0.93
CA ILE A 231 -0.10 -11.10 0.43
C ILE A 231 -1.18 -11.75 1.31
N ALA A 232 -2.42 -11.26 1.20
CA ALA A 232 -3.56 -11.78 1.96
C ALA A 232 -3.83 -13.25 1.62
N ALA A 233 -3.86 -13.58 0.33
CA ALA A 233 -4.09 -14.94 -0.17
C ALA A 233 -2.97 -15.91 0.21
N ALA A 234 -1.74 -15.41 0.41
CA ALA A 234 -0.63 -16.19 0.93
C ALA A 234 -0.62 -16.31 2.47
N GLY A 235 -1.61 -15.73 3.15
CA GLY A 235 -1.91 -16.00 4.57
C GLY A 235 -1.66 -14.85 5.54
N ASN A 236 -1.22 -13.67 5.09
CA ASN A 236 -1.06 -12.50 5.97
C ASN A 236 -2.07 -11.38 5.65
N PRO A 237 -3.11 -11.18 6.49
CA PRO A 237 -4.07 -10.09 6.31
C PRO A 237 -3.62 -8.76 6.93
N ASP A 238 -2.47 -8.66 7.61
CA ASP A 238 -1.99 -7.40 8.21
C ASP A 238 -1.37 -6.49 7.14
N ILE A 239 -2.18 -5.96 6.22
CA ILE A 239 -1.71 -5.16 5.07
C ILE A 239 -2.09 -3.69 5.21
N ILE A 240 -1.12 -2.81 4.97
CA ILE A 240 -1.26 -1.36 4.93
C ILE A 240 -0.95 -0.90 3.51
N LEU A 241 -1.87 -0.16 2.90
CA LEU A 241 -1.67 0.42 1.56
C LEU A 241 -0.96 1.77 1.67
N CYS A 242 0.09 1.97 0.88
CA CYS A 242 0.89 3.18 0.90
C CYS A 242 1.01 3.88 -0.46
N PRO A 243 0.09 4.79 -0.81
CA PRO A 243 0.28 5.75 -1.90
C PRO A 243 1.53 6.61 -1.64
N ARG A 244 2.30 6.88 -2.69
CA ARG A 244 3.65 7.50 -2.57
C ARG A 244 4.08 8.30 -3.80
N GLY A 245 3.14 8.54 -4.71
CA GLY A 245 3.30 9.18 -6.00
C GLY A 245 3.62 8.24 -7.17
N THR A 246 3.15 8.64 -8.36
CA THR A 246 3.24 7.88 -9.62
C THR A 246 3.99 8.63 -10.71
N SER A 247 4.25 7.94 -11.82
CA SER A 247 4.69 8.50 -13.10
C SER A 247 3.47 8.71 -14.02
N PRO A 248 3.53 9.66 -14.99
CA PRO A 248 4.60 10.62 -15.23
C PRO A 248 4.74 11.61 -14.07
N THR A 249 5.93 12.15 -13.86
CA THR A 249 6.22 13.05 -12.74
C THR A 249 5.68 14.46 -13.01
N MET A 250 5.36 15.22 -11.95
CA MET A 250 5.01 16.64 -12.05
C MET A 250 6.27 17.51 -11.96
N ASP A 251 6.35 18.60 -12.75
CA ASP A 251 7.48 19.53 -12.65
C ASP A 251 7.63 20.08 -11.22
N GLY A 252 8.86 20.17 -10.76
CA GLY A 252 9.19 20.56 -9.39
C GLY A 252 9.04 19.47 -8.32
N TYR A 253 8.40 18.33 -8.62
CA TYR A 253 8.24 17.19 -7.71
C TYR A 253 8.98 15.94 -8.21
N ARG A 254 9.24 14.99 -7.29
CA ARG A 254 9.92 13.72 -7.62
C ARG A 254 9.00 12.75 -8.35
N ASN A 255 7.75 12.65 -7.93
CA ASN A 255 6.69 11.90 -8.57
C ASN A 255 5.44 12.81 -8.67
N TYR A 256 4.40 12.34 -9.34
CA TYR A 256 3.08 12.96 -9.26
C TYR A 256 2.41 12.55 -7.94
N PRO A 257 2.14 13.47 -7.00
CA PRO A 257 1.48 13.13 -5.74
C PRO A 257 0.09 12.56 -5.97
N ASP A 258 -0.17 11.38 -5.41
CA ASP A 258 -1.37 10.60 -5.65
C ASP A 258 -2.18 10.36 -4.37
N GLU A 259 -1.99 11.14 -3.31
CA GLU A 259 -2.75 11.03 -2.06
C GLU A 259 -4.27 11.09 -2.24
N SER A 260 -4.73 11.70 -3.35
CA SER A 260 -6.13 11.78 -3.75
C SER A 260 -6.79 10.43 -4.05
N ILE A 261 -6.02 9.34 -4.21
CA ILE A 261 -6.61 7.99 -4.37
C ILE A 261 -7.11 7.40 -3.06
N THR A 262 -6.78 8.03 -1.92
CA THR A 262 -7.12 7.50 -0.59
C THR A 262 -8.62 7.22 -0.39
N PRO A 263 -9.56 8.11 -0.77
CA PRO A 263 -10.99 7.82 -0.68
C PRO A 263 -11.40 6.59 -1.51
N LEU A 264 -10.81 6.39 -2.69
CA LEU A 264 -11.10 5.25 -3.55
C LEU A 264 -10.59 3.94 -2.92
N LEU A 265 -9.42 3.96 -2.28
CA LEU A 265 -8.91 2.80 -1.53
C LEU A 265 -9.82 2.47 -0.36
N LYS A 266 -10.29 3.49 0.37
CA LYS A 266 -11.21 3.34 1.51
C LYS A 266 -12.60 2.87 1.11
N GLU A 267 -13.06 3.22 -0.08
CA GLU A 267 -14.32 2.72 -0.65
C GLU A 267 -14.21 1.25 -1.06
N LYS A 268 -13.07 0.85 -1.61
CA LYS A 268 -12.87 -0.50 -2.18
C LYS A 268 -12.33 -1.51 -1.19
N THR A 269 -11.64 -1.08 -0.14
CA THR A 269 -10.89 -1.97 0.76
C THR A 269 -11.05 -1.58 2.23
N TRP A 270 -10.97 -2.57 3.11
CA TRP A 270 -10.92 -2.36 4.57
C TRP A 270 -9.53 -1.94 5.06
N ALA A 271 -8.50 -2.07 4.23
CA ALA A 271 -7.12 -1.88 4.65
C ALA A 271 -6.82 -0.44 5.08
N PRO A 272 -5.98 -0.25 6.12
CA PRO A 272 -5.46 1.07 6.45
C PRO A 272 -4.63 1.65 5.30
N VAL A 273 -4.68 2.98 5.15
CA VAL A 273 -3.95 3.75 4.15
C VAL A 273 -2.99 4.72 4.84
N ILE A 274 -1.69 4.50 4.68
CA ILE A 274 -0.62 5.39 5.18
C ILE A 274 0.11 5.98 3.99
N VAL A 275 0.10 7.30 3.80
CA VAL A 275 0.73 7.93 2.62
C VAL A 275 2.19 8.28 2.86
N ASP A 276 3.03 8.16 1.83
CA ASP A 276 4.44 8.61 1.83
C ASP A 276 4.59 9.94 1.06
N PRO A 277 4.48 11.09 1.74
CA PRO A 277 4.66 12.39 1.11
C PRO A 277 6.12 12.68 0.77
N CYS A 278 7.09 12.11 1.50
CA CYS A 278 8.52 12.37 1.31
C CYS A 278 8.99 11.94 -0.08
N HIS A 279 8.71 10.69 -0.45
CA HIS A 279 9.09 10.21 -1.77
C HIS A 279 8.16 10.68 -2.88
N SER A 280 6.93 11.09 -2.56
CA SER A 280 6.03 11.72 -3.51
C SER A 280 6.61 13.05 -4.02
N VAL A 281 6.86 14.00 -3.11
CA VAL A 281 7.32 15.35 -3.49
C VAL A 281 8.84 15.45 -3.66
N GLY A 282 9.61 14.66 -2.89
CA GLY A 282 11.07 14.59 -2.94
C GLY A 282 11.83 15.81 -2.42
N ARG A 283 11.17 16.71 -1.68
CA ARG A 283 11.76 17.94 -1.14
C ARG A 283 11.18 18.26 0.23
N ALA A 284 12.03 18.41 1.23
CA ALA A 284 11.62 18.57 2.64
C ALA A 284 10.60 19.70 2.85
N LYS A 285 10.75 20.84 2.14
CA LYS A 285 9.85 21.99 2.25
C LYS A 285 8.40 21.72 1.83
N TYR A 286 8.14 20.69 1.02
CA TYR A 286 6.80 20.34 0.53
C TYR A 286 6.18 19.18 1.30
N VAL A 287 6.97 18.48 2.13
CA VAL A 287 6.52 17.32 2.91
C VAL A 287 5.35 17.66 3.83
N PRO A 288 5.37 18.75 4.62
CA PRO A 288 4.25 19.08 5.50
C PRO A 288 2.94 19.28 4.73
N SER A 289 2.96 20.05 3.64
CA SER A 289 1.75 20.32 2.85
C SER A 289 1.17 19.05 2.21
N ALA A 290 2.02 18.17 1.66
CA ALA A 290 1.57 16.91 1.08
C ALA A 290 1.05 15.94 2.15
N ALA A 291 1.66 15.91 3.34
CA ALA A 291 1.19 15.11 4.46
C ALA A 291 -0.21 15.55 4.93
N LEU A 292 -0.44 16.86 5.07
CA LEU A 292 -1.75 17.40 5.45
C LEU A 292 -2.81 17.15 4.37
N ALA A 293 -2.44 17.24 3.08
CA ALA A 293 -3.33 16.87 1.98
C ALA A 293 -3.75 15.39 2.06
N ALA A 294 -2.81 14.48 2.35
CA ALA A 294 -3.12 13.07 2.54
C ALA A 294 -4.09 12.81 3.69
N MET A 295 -3.90 13.48 4.83
CA MET A 295 -4.84 13.39 5.95
C MET A 295 -6.22 13.96 5.61
N ALA A 296 -6.28 15.05 4.85
CA ALA A 296 -7.54 15.64 4.39
C ALA A 296 -8.30 14.72 3.42
N TYR A 297 -7.59 13.98 2.56
CA TYR A 297 -8.16 12.90 1.75
C TYR A 297 -8.55 11.65 2.57
N GLY A 298 -8.29 11.64 3.88
CA GLY A 298 -8.78 10.64 4.79
C GLY A 298 -7.83 9.47 5.05
N ALA A 299 -6.53 9.64 4.82
CA ALA A 299 -5.51 8.66 5.21
C ALA A 299 -5.53 8.40 6.72
N ASP A 300 -5.15 7.19 7.13
CA ASP A 300 -5.00 6.82 8.54
C ASP A 300 -3.66 7.27 9.12
N GLY A 301 -2.75 7.73 8.28
CA GLY A 301 -1.41 8.07 8.70
C GLY A 301 -0.50 8.49 7.55
N VAL A 302 0.73 8.80 7.94
CA VAL A 302 1.81 9.13 7.00
C VAL A 302 3.13 8.51 7.44
N ILE A 303 3.99 8.21 6.46
CA ILE A 303 5.38 7.78 6.69
C ILE A 303 6.35 8.88 6.25
N ILE A 304 7.12 9.41 7.20
CA ILE A 304 7.89 10.65 7.06
C ILE A 304 9.38 10.38 7.27
N GLU A 305 10.21 10.78 6.31
CA GLU A 305 11.65 10.81 6.52
C GLU A 305 12.02 11.95 7.47
N THR A 306 12.66 11.59 8.57
CA THR A 306 13.04 12.51 9.64
C THR A 306 14.47 12.21 10.07
N HIS A 307 15.28 13.26 10.17
CA HIS A 307 16.69 13.13 10.51
C HIS A 307 17.12 14.35 11.35
N LEU A 308 17.91 14.13 12.41
CA LEU A 308 18.39 15.23 13.27
C LEU A 308 19.28 16.22 12.50
N ASP A 309 20.21 15.68 11.71
CA ASP A 309 21.08 16.45 10.82
C ASP A 309 20.99 15.96 9.36
N PRO A 310 19.95 16.35 8.60
CA PRO A 310 19.70 15.80 7.26
C PRO A 310 20.90 15.90 6.32
N GLN A 311 21.77 16.91 6.47
CA GLN A 311 22.96 17.09 5.62
C GLN A 311 24.00 15.98 5.81
N ARG A 312 24.04 15.35 6.98
CA ARG A 312 24.89 14.19 7.28
C ARG A 312 24.24 12.85 6.96
N GLY A 313 22.95 12.84 6.66
CA GLY A 313 22.23 11.64 6.28
C GLY A 313 22.71 11.08 4.94
N ILE A 314 22.45 9.79 4.70
CA ILE A 314 22.80 9.11 3.45
C ILE A 314 21.56 8.77 2.63
N GLY A 315 21.72 8.62 1.31
CA GLY A 315 20.58 8.38 0.43
C GLY A 315 19.79 9.65 0.17
N ASP A 316 18.47 9.61 0.42
CA ASP A 316 17.58 10.75 0.15
C ASP A 316 17.41 11.70 1.36
N ASP A 317 17.96 11.34 2.53
CA ASP A 317 17.85 12.15 3.75
C ASP A 317 18.21 13.63 3.55
N PRO A 318 19.31 14.00 2.86
CA PRO A 318 19.66 15.41 2.64
C PRO A 318 18.64 16.21 1.82
N LYS A 319 17.80 15.55 1.02
CA LYS A 319 16.87 16.20 0.09
C LYS A 319 15.47 16.36 0.69
N GLN A 320 14.98 15.32 1.35
CA GLN A 320 13.55 15.20 1.67
C GLN A 320 13.24 14.94 3.15
N SER A 321 14.24 14.71 4.00
CA SER A 321 14.01 14.55 5.45
C SER A 321 13.74 15.88 6.13
N ILE A 322 12.74 15.90 7.01
CA ILE A 322 12.46 17.03 7.90
C ILE A 322 13.16 16.84 9.24
N LYS A 323 13.28 17.91 10.03
CA LYS A 323 13.83 17.84 11.39
C LYS A 323 12.72 17.50 12.40
N PRO A 324 13.05 16.89 13.56
CA PRO A 324 12.05 16.55 14.59
C PRO A 324 11.17 17.71 15.06
N ALA A 325 11.69 18.94 15.10
CA ALA A 325 10.88 20.11 15.43
C ALA A 325 9.74 20.36 14.41
N ILE A 326 10.02 20.18 13.11
CA ILE A 326 9.00 20.27 12.06
C ILE A 326 8.04 19.09 12.14
N LEU A 327 8.57 17.88 12.41
CA LEU A 327 7.75 16.69 12.60
C LEU A 327 6.74 16.86 13.74
N LYS A 328 7.17 17.42 14.88
CA LYS A 328 6.31 17.68 16.04
C LYS A 328 5.14 18.61 15.69
N GLN A 329 5.43 19.71 14.99
CA GLN A 329 4.37 20.61 14.52
C GLN A 329 3.44 19.89 13.53
N LEU A 330 4.01 19.16 12.57
CA LEU A 330 3.23 18.42 11.58
C LEU A 330 2.30 17.38 12.22
N ILE A 331 2.76 16.67 13.25
CA ILE A 331 1.92 15.71 13.99
C ILE A 331 0.73 16.41 14.64
N SER A 332 0.95 17.57 15.28
CA SER A 332 -0.15 18.37 15.84
C SER A 332 -1.17 18.79 14.78
N ASP A 333 -0.69 19.21 13.60
CA ASP A 333 -1.56 19.62 12.49
C ASP A 333 -2.34 18.41 11.91
N ILE A 334 -1.68 17.24 11.82
CA ILE A 334 -2.28 15.97 11.40
C ILE A 334 -3.40 15.54 12.35
N GLU A 335 -3.17 15.64 13.66
CA GLU A 335 -4.16 15.31 14.68
C GLU A 335 -5.39 16.23 14.58
N ALA A 336 -5.18 17.53 14.37
CA ALA A 336 -6.28 18.49 14.16
C ALA A 336 -7.12 18.15 12.92
N ILE A 337 -6.49 17.80 11.79
CA ILE A 337 -7.22 17.36 10.58
C ILE A 337 -7.96 16.04 10.84
N TRP A 338 -7.32 15.09 11.52
CA TRP A 338 -7.94 13.81 11.88
C TRP A 338 -9.21 14.01 12.70
N GLU A 339 -9.17 14.89 13.71
CA GLU A 339 -10.34 15.23 14.51
C GLU A 339 -11.44 15.86 13.65
N ILE A 340 -11.13 16.82 12.77
CA ILE A 340 -12.13 17.45 11.90
C ILE A 340 -12.85 16.43 11.03
N LYS A 341 -12.10 15.50 10.42
CA LYS A 341 -12.64 14.46 9.53
C LYS A 341 -13.49 13.42 10.27
N ASN A 342 -13.18 13.15 11.53
CA ASN A 342 -13.85 12.12 12.33
C ASN A 342 -14.82 12.67 13.38
N ARG A 343 -14.98 14.00 13.47
CA ARG A 343 -16.13 14.60 14.15
C ARG A 343 -17.36 14.09 13.43
N THR A 344 -18.17 13.31 14.15
CA THR A 344 -19.50 12.91 13.68
C THR A 344 -20.23 14.20 13.35
N VAL A 345 -20.43 14.47 12.07
CA VAL A 345 -21.43 15.47 11.67
C VAL A 345 -22.76 14.82 12.04
N THR A 346 -23.23 15.07 13.25
CA THR A 346 -24.63 14.90 13.60
C THR A 346 -25.38 15.85 12.68
N ALA A 347 -25.80 15.32 11.53
CA ALA A 347 -26.73 15.99 10.63
C ALA A 347 -28.14 15.96 11.23
#